data_AF-A0A958WLC0-F1
#
_entry.id   AF-A0A958WLC0-F1
#
_cell.length_a   1.000
_cell.length_b   1.000
_cell.length_c   1.000
_cell.angle_alpha   90.00
_cell.angle_beta   90.00
_cell.angle_gamma   90.00
#
_symmetry.space_group_name_H-M   'P 1'
#
loop_
_entity.id
_entity.type
_entity.pdbx_description
1 polymer ?
#
loop_
_entity_poly.entity_id
_entity_poly.type
_entity_poly.pdbx_seq_one_letter_code
_entity_poly.pdbx_strand_id
1 'polypeptide(L)'
;VASTYIQVTSDSSSYVLEEKKNAYDSITLVLTYDNYYLGDTLSEYSLIVFEVTEEMGSEDENGFFYNTSDFATSSDPIGSSTVALTQPLGGGNIEIRLNDEVGSKFYNEALKNENAFSNTTEFLNFFKGIKIVSAESTSSILGFKTSAEVRIYYTDNQVIPSVERYLSFSNQSSGEVFFNHFNSDYSGTVLQSLSDENNEILSSESDEQAYMQSGAGLGIRIEIPYLRSILESNPNLLLDNVTLKLRPINNQYPSDEELPEELYVYYVDKNNQLINSEYYTMQLTLDEELDIDTYYSMDISDFFNTQLNLEENNNNALFISSSEEAYGSSAHYLTIGDQENKDYRAQINLNLIQLK
;
A
#
# COMPACT_ATOMS: atom_id res chain seq x y z
N VAL A 1 1.16 3.42 -12.17
CA VAL A 1 2.46 3.99 -11.73
C VAL A 1 2.40 4.23 -10.23
N ALA A 2 3.45 3.85 -9.50
CA ALA A 2 3.55 4.09 -8.06
C ALA A 2 4.58 5.19 -7.76
N SER A 3 4.32 5.97 -6.72
CA SER A 3 5.25 6.96 -6.19
C SER A 3 5.11 7.07 -4.68
N THR A 4 6.15 7.53 -4.00
CA THR A 4 6.15 7.66 -2.55
C THR A 4 6.49 9.08 -2.15
N TYR A 5 5.76 9.62 -1.19
CA TYR A 5 6.02 10.93 -0.58
C TYR A 5 6.54 10.73 0.83
N ILE A 6 7.61 11.44 1.20
CA ILE A 6 8.26 11.33 2.51
C ILE A 6 8.67 12.72 2.99
N GLN A 7 8.30 13.06 4.22
CA GLN A 7 8.92 14.13 5.00
C GLN A 7 10.09 13.58 5.81
N VAL A 8 11.13 14.39 5.95
CA VAL A 8 12.22 14.09 6.89
C VAL A 8 12.30 15.22 7.89
N THR A 9 12.83 14.95 9.07
CA THR A 9 13.16 15.97 10.06
C THR A 9 14.57 15.75 10.60
N SER A 10 15.13 16.76 11.24
CA SER A 10 16.46 16.70 11.85
C SER A 10 16.50 15.64 12.95
N ASP A 11 17.47 14.75 12.90
CA ASP A 11 17.71 13.75 13.96
C ASP A 11 18.42 14.34 15.19
N SER A 12 18.93 15.56 15.07
CA SER A 12 19.64 16.29 16.10
C SER A 12 18.98 17.63 16.38
N SER A 13 19.06 18.07 17.63
CA SER A 13 18.66 19.43 18.02
C SER A 13 19.68 20.50 17.63
N SER A 14 20.92 20.10 17.32
CA SER A 14 21.96 21.03 16.86
C SER A 14 23.02 20.39 15.98
N TYR A 15 23.56 21.16 15.04
CA TYR A 15 24.70 20.78 14.20
C TYR A 15 25.80 21.84 14.29
N VAL A 16 26.94 21.45 14.86
CA VAL A 16 28.08 22.37 15.04
C VAL A 16 29.04 22.18 13.86
N LEU A 17 28.99 23.11 12.92
CA LEU A 17 29.89 23.18 11.77
C LEU A 17 30.73 24.47 11.81
N GLU A 18 31.98 24.39 11.39
CA GLU A 18 32.87 25.54 11.26
C GLU A 18 33.42 25.64 9.83
N GLU A 19 33.16 26.75 9.14
CA GLU A 19 33.47 26.97 7.71
C GLU A 19 34.92 26.61 7.30
N LYS A 20 35.90 26.83 8.19
CA LYS A 20 37.32 26.55 7.90
C LYS A 20 37.78 25.16 8.28
N LYS A 21 36.94 24.40 8.99
CA LYS A 21 37.30 23.11 9.56
C LYS A 21 36.44 21.98 9.01
N ASN A 22 35.23 22.29 8.56
CA ASN A 22 34.33 21.37 7.91
C ASN A 22 34.19 21.77 6.44
N ALA A 23 34.22 20.80 5.53
CA ALA A 23 34.02 21.02 4.11
C ALA A 23 32.89 20.13 3.60
N TYR A 24 31.90 20.70 2.92
CA TYR A 24 30.82 19.96 2.28
C TYR A 24 31.37 19.01 1.21
N ASP A 25 30.86 17.78 1.19
CA ASP A 25 31.26 16.76 0.21
C ASP A 25 30.10 16.37 -0.71
N SER A 26 28.97 15.92 -0.15
CA SER A 26 27.81 15.48 -0.94
C SER A 26 26.52 15.39 -0.12
N ILE A 27 25.41 15.16 -0.80
CA ILE A 27 24.12 14.81 -0.22
C ILE A 27 23.62 13.50 -0.82
N THR A 28 23.07 12.60 0.01
CA THR A 28 22.42 11.37 -0.46
C THR A 28 21.07 11.16 0.22
N LEU A 29 20.16 10.50 -0.49
CA LEU A 29 18.98 9.85 0.08
C LEU A 29 19.28 8.37 0.25
N VAL A 30 19.12 7.86 1.46
CA VAL A 30 19.36 6.48 1.86
C VAL A 30 18.03 5.78 2.04
N LEU A 31 17.79 4.74 1.25
CA LEU A 31 16.61 3.88 1.32
C LEU A 31 17.03 2.48 1.74
N THR A 32 16.39 1.91 2.75
CA THR A 32 16.66 0.55 3.21
C THR A 32 15.57 -0.37 2.70
N TYR A 33 15.91 -1.49 2.06
CA TYR A 33 14.90 -2.46 1.62
C TYR A 33 14.12 -3.04 2.83
N ASP A 34 12.82 -3.21 2.67
CA ASP A 34 11.97 -3.97 3.61
C ASP A 34 11.84 -5.46 3.21
N ASN A 35 12.41 -5.83 2.05
CA ASN A 35 12.38 -7.14 1.38
C ASN A 35 11.08 -7.45 0.62
N TYR A 36 10.14 -6.51 0.51
CA TYR A 36 9.00 -6.64 -0.39
C TYR A 36 9.41 -6.35 -1.83
N TYR A 37 8.95 -7.18 -2.76
CA TYR A 37 9.08 -6.95 -4.19
C TYR A 37 7.94 -7.64 -4.94
N LEU A 38 7.66 -7.16 -6.16
CA LEU A 38 6.70 -7.78 -7.08
C LEU A 38 7.23 -7.66 -8.50
N GLY A 39 7.15 -8.72 -9.31
CA GLY A 39 7.52 -8.69 -10.73
C GLY A 39 9.02 -8.92 -11.00
N ASP A 40 9.45 -8.62 -12.23
CA ASP A 40 10.80 -8.99 -12.70
C ASP A 40 11.91 -8.12 -12.07
N THR A 41 12.59 -8.68 -11.08
CA THR A 41 13.76 -8.08 -10.39
C THR A 41 15.11 -8.45 -11.04
N LEU A 42 15.13 -9.15 -12.17
CA LEU A 42 16.40 -9.37 -12.91
C LEU A 42 16.79 -8.14 -13.75
N SER A 43 15.81 -7.30 -14.07
CA SER A 43 15.99 -6.06 -14.81
C SER A 43 16.51 -4.92 -13.92
N GLU A 44 17.17 -3.94 -14.55
CA GLU A 44 17.61 -2.74 -13.84
C GLU A 44 16.41 -1.91 -13.39
N TYR A 45 16.50 -1.34 -12.19
CA TYR A 45 15.45 -0.51 -11.60
C TYR A 45 15.96 0.89 -11.34
N SER A 46 15.24 1.89 -11.88
CA SER A 46 15.64 3.28 -11.77
C SER A 46 14.68 4.03 -10.84
N LEU A 47 15.26 4.67 -9.83
CA LEU A 47 14.60 5.55 -8.89
C LEU A 47 14.93 7.00 -9.25
N ILE A 48 13.91 7.85 -9.29
CA ILE A 48 14.02 9.27 -9.60
C ILE A 48 13.42 10.04 -8.43
N VAL A 49 14.14 11.07 -7.98
CA VAL A 49 13.84 11.82 -6.76
C VAL A 49 13.52 13.25 -7.11
N PHE A 50 12.40 13.77 -6.61
CA PHE A 50 11.95 15.15 -6.77
C PHE A 50 11.78 15.81 -5.41
N GLU A 51 12.11 17.10 -5.31
CA GLU A 51 11.76 17.92 -4.15
C GLU A 51 10.26 18.25 -4.18
N VAL A 52 9.57 18.06 -3.05
CA VAL A 52 8.18 18.50 -2.86
C VAL A 52 8.18 20.01 -2.59
N THR A 53 7.33 20.74 -3.32
CA THR A 53 7.30 22.21 -3.29
C THR A 53 6.09 22.79 -2.57
N GLU A 54 5.07 21.95 -2.35
CA GLU A 54 3.82 22.23 -1.65
C GLU A 54 3.82 21.66 -0.22
N GLU A 55 3.08 22.30 0.68
CA GLU A 55 2.92 21.80 2.04
C GLU A 55 2.06 20.52 2.02
N MET A 56 2.59 19.42 2.56
CA MET A 56 1.86 18.16 2.62
C MET A 56 0.87 18.17 3.78
N GLY A 57 -0.32 18.72 3.52
CA GLY A 57 -1.47 18.64 4.40
C GLY A 57 -2.46 17.57 3.93
N SER A 58 -3.11 16.89 4.87
CA SER A 58 -4.23 16.02 4.56
C SER A 58 -5.53 16.84 4.48
N GLU A 59 -6.37 16.54 3.49
CA GLU A 59 -7.74 17.09 3.37
C GLU A 59 -8.75 16.34 4.25
N ASP A 60 -8.37 15.18 4.79
CA ASP A 60 -9.20 14.37 5.67
C ASP A 60 -9.26 14.94 7.09
N GLU A 61 -10.43 14.85 7.72
CA GLU A 61 -10.66 15.40 9.06
C GLU A 61 -9.82 14.71 10.15
N ASN A 62 -9.39 13.47 9.91
CA ASN A 62 -8.53 12.70 10.83
C ASN A 62 -7.04 12.78 10.45
N GLY A 63 -6.70 13.51 9.38
CA GLY A 63 -5.32 13.71 8.95
C GLY A 63 -4.70 12.55 8.17
N PHE A 64 -5.51 11.64 7.61
CA PHE A 64 -5.00 10.52 6.81
C PHE A 64 -4.60 10.95 5.39
N PHE A 65 -3.56 10.32 4.86
CA PHE A 65 -3.20 10.40 3.44
C PHE A 65 -3.65 9.11 2.75
N TYR A 66 -4.15 9.25 1.52
CA TYR A 66 -4.65 8.14 0.73
C TYR A 66 -3.73 7.87 -0.46
N ASN A 67 -3.90 6.71 -1.09
CA ASN A 67 -3.20 6.34 -2.31
C ASN A 67 -3.49 7.27 -3.51
N THR A 68 -4.53 8.09 -3.41
CA THR A 68 -4.91 9.12 -4.39
C THR A 68 -4.35 10.51 -4.04
N SER A 69 -3.80 10.72 -2.84
CA SER A 69 -3.19 11.99 -2.45
C SER A 69 -1.98 12.31 -3.33
N ASP A 70 -1.78 13.58 -3.70
CA ASP A 70 -0.69 14.03 -4.57
C ASP A 70 -0.30 15.47 -4.22
N PHE A 71 0.98 15.82 -4.39
CA PHE A 71 1.50 17.15 -4.04
C PHE A 71 2.42 17.68 -5.13
N ALA A 72 2.43 19.01 -5.33
CA ALA A 72 3.28 19.62 -6.34
C ALA A 72 4.78 19.44 -6.06
N THR A 73 5.55 19.04 -7.07
CA THR A 73 7.00 18.86 -7.00
C THR A 73 7.76 19.82 -7.91
N SER A 74 9.07 19.86 -7.71
CA SER A 74 10.03 20.38 -8.68
C SER A 74 9.83 19.75 -10.07
N SER A 75 10.12 20.53 -11.12
CA SER A 75 10.00 20.07 -12.52
C SER A 75 11.18 19.21 -12.95
N ASP A 76 12.39 19.57 -12.50
CA ASP A 76 13.60 18.79 -12.71
C ASP A 76 13.86 17.88 -11.49
N PRO A 77 14.32 16.64 -11.69
CA PRO A 77 14.67 15.74 -10.59
C PRO A 77 15.89 16.28 -9.83
N ILE A 78 15.86 16.10 -8.50
CA ILE A 78 16.99 16.44 -7.62
C ILE A 78 17.95 15.28 -7.44
N GLY A 79 17.62 14.07 -7.88
CA GLY A 79 18.49 12.90 -7.81
C GLY A 79 17.94 11.74 -8.61
N SER A 80 18.81 10.79 -8.96
CA SER A 80 18.39 9.52 -9.54
C SER A 80 19.45 8.44 -9.32
N SER A 81 19.03 7.19 -9.30
CA SER A 81 19.92 6.04 -9.23
C SER A 81 19.31 4.87 -9.99
N THR A 82 20.15 4.14 -10.72
CA THR A 82 19.78 2.89 -11.37
C THR A 82 20.52 1.77 -10.66
N VAL A 83 19.76 0.79 -10.16
CA VAL A 83 20.28 -0.34 -9.41
C VAL A 83 19.98 -1.64 -10.15
N ALA A 84 20.96 -2.54 -10.18
CA ALA A 84 20.74 -3.92 -10.59
C ALA A 84 20.11 -4.68 -9.41
N LEU A 85 18.88 -5.14 -9.59
CA LEU A 85 18.07 -5.74 -8.52
C LEU A 85 18.36 -7.24 -8.29
N THR A 86 19.51 -7.77 -8.72
CA THR A 86 19.77 -9.22 -8.64
C THR A 86 19.70 -9.83 -7.23
N GLN A 87 19.59 -9.02 -6.16
CA GLN A 87 19.40 -9.45 -4.77
C GLN A 87 18.56 -8.44 -3.94
N PRO A 88 17.25 -8.28 -4.17
CA PRO A 88 16.41 -7.38 -3.35
C PRO A 88 16.29 -7.91 -1.91
N LEU A 89 16.34 -9.24 -1.76
CA LEU A 89 16.25 -9.99 -0.50
C LEU A 89 17.55 -10.04 0.31
N GLY A 90 18.64 -9.45 -0.19
CA GLY A 90 19.96 -9.53 0.43
C GLY A 90 20.10 -8.70 1.71
N GLY A 91 19.15 -7.81 1.99
CA GLY A 91 19.28 -6.75 2.98
C GLY A 91 20.32 -5.72 2.54
N GLY A 92 19.97 -4.44 2.57
CA GLY A 92 20.90 -3.40 2.15
C GLY A 92 20.23 -2.05 1.97
N ASN A 93 21.08 -1.07 1.64
CA ASN A 93 20.65 0.29 1.40
C ASN A 93 20.97 0.68 -0.04
N ILE A 94 20.07 1.44 -0.66
CA ILE A 94 20.37 2.24 -1.83
C ILE A 94 20.72 3.63 -1.34
N GLU A 95 21.86 4.17 -1.77
CA GLU A 95 22.18 5.57 -1.61
C GLU A 95 22.05 6.28 -2.95
N ILE A 96 21.12 7.22 -3.03
CA ILE A 96 20.85 8.03 -4.22
C ILE A 96 21.50 9.39 -4.01
N ARG A 97 22.53 9.71 -4.79
CA ARG A 97 23.13 11.05 -4.74
C ARG A 97 22.12 12.09 -5.23
N LEU A 98 21.88 13.11 -4.41
CA LEU A 98 21.09 14.27 -4.79
C LEU A 98 22.01 15.36 -5.33
N ASN A 99 21.44 16.38 -5.98
CA ASN A 99 22.20 17.46 -6.55
C ASN A 99 22.89 18.30 -5.46
N ASP A 100 24.07 18.82 -5.78
CA ASP A 100 24.88 19.57 -4.81
C ASP A 100 24.23 20.91 -4.44
N GLU A 101 23.26 21.40 -5.22
CA GLU A 101 22.50 22.61 -4.89
C GLU A 101 21.65 22.42 -3.64
N VAL A 102 20.88 21.33 -3.54
CA VAL A 102 20.11 21.00 -2.34
C VAL A 102 21.05 20.77 -1.16
N GLY A 103 22.12 19.99 -1.35
CA GLY A 103 23.10 19.74 -0.28
C GLY A 103 23.78 21.00 0.23
N SER A 104 24.14 21.91 -0.67
CA SER A 104 24.73 23.21 -0.30
C SER A 104 23.73 24.09 0.45
N LYS A 105 22.43 24.05 0.13
CA LYS A 105 21.39 24.78 0.89
C LYS A 105 21.35 24.31 2.35
N PHE A 106 21.27 23.00 2.58
CA PHE A 106 21.27 22.41 3.92
C PHE A 106 22.56 22.74 4.69
N TYR A 107 23.71 22.50 4.06
CA TYR A 107 25.01 22.69 4.69
C TYR A 107 25.26 24.15 5.10
N ASN A 108 24.93 25.10 4.21
CA ASN A 108 25.08 26.53 4.50
C ASN A 108 24.12 27.00 5.59
N GLU A 109 22.94 26.41 5.72
CA GLU A 109 22.00 26.77 6.77
C GLU A 109 22.48 26.28 8.15
N ALA A 110 22.98 25.04 8.22
CA ALA A 110 23.63 24.50 9.42
C ALA A 110 24.89 25.30 9.83
N LEU A 111 25.66 25.81 8.87
CA LEU A 111 26.82 26.67 9.14
C LEU A 111 26.45 28.02 9.78
N LYS A 112 25.30 28.59 9.42
CA LYS A 112 24.87 29.91 9.92
C LYS A 112 24.30 29.83 11.33
N ASN A 113 23.58 28.75 11.65
CA ASN A 113 22.87 28.58 12.90
C ASN A 113 22.96 27.12 13.34
N GLU A 114 23.61 26.88 14.48
CA GLU A 114 23.74 25.52 15.04
C GLU A 114 22.37 24.87 15.32
N ASN A 115 21.32 25.66 15.56
CA ASN A 115 19.96 25.18 15.81
C ASN A 115 19.04 25.36 14.59
N ALA A 116 19.59 25.49 13.37
CA ALA A 116 18.84 25.78 12.14
C ALA A 116 17.64 24.84 11.90
N PHE A 117 17.74 23.59 12.36
CA PHE A 117 16.76 22.54 12.08
C PHE A 117 16.07 22.01 13.34
N SER A 118 16.19 22.71 14.47
CA SER A 118 15.59 22.27 15.75
C SER A 118 14.07 22.46 15.81
N ASN A 119 13.53 23.35 14.97
CA ASN A 119 12.09 23.61 14.89
C ASN A 119 11.51 22.91 13.65
N THR A 120 10.65 21.91 13.88
CA THR A 120 10.03 21.12 12.80
C THR A 120 9.24 21.98 11.80
N THR A 121 8.47 22.96 12.27
CA THR A 121 7.68 23.83 11.38
C THR A 121 8.57 24.71 10.50
N GLU A 122 9.64 25.28 11.06
CA GLU A 122 10.61 26.05 10.27
C GLU A 122 11.38 25.15 9.30
N PHE A 123 11.74 23.94 9.73
CA PHE A 123 12.37 22.94 8.88
C PHE A 123 11.48 22.54 7.70
N LEU A 124 10.21 22.22 7.94
CA LEU A 124 9.29 21.82 6.87
C LEU A 124 9.01 22.99 5.92
N ASN A 125 9.05 24.24 6.38
CA ASN A 125 9.01 25.41 5.48
C ASN A 125 10.27 25.52 4.60
N PHE A 126 11.43 25.12 5.12
CA PHE A 126 12.70 25.09 4.39
C PHE A 126 12.79 23.91 3.40
N PHE A 127 12.32 22.73 3.79
CA PHE A 127 12.32 21.51 2.98
C PHE A 127 11.06 20.69 3.25
N LYS A 128 10.11 20.75 2.31
CA LYS A 128 8.75 20.20 2.52
C LYS A 128 8.67 18.69 2.41
N GLY A 129 9.66 18.06 1.76
CA GLY A 129 9.75 16.61 1.60
C GLY A 129 10.27 16.20 0.23
N ILE A 130 10.20 14.91 -0.04
CA ILE A 130 10.69 14.27 -1.25
C ILE A 130 9.60 13.38 -1.84
N LYS A 131 9.47 13.42 -3.18
CA LYS A 131 8.74 12.42 -3.97
C LYS A 131 9.74 11.50 -4.64
N ILE A 132 9.52 10.19 -4.52
CA ILE A 132 10.31 9.15 -5.17
C ILE A 132 9.40 8.46 -6.18
N VAL A 133 9.86 8.32 -7.41
CA VAL A 133 9.15 7.62 -8.48
C VAL A 133 10.06 6.59 -9.12
N SER A 134 9.49 5.49 -9.60
CA SER A 134 10.20 4.60 -10.52
C SER A 134 10.21 5.18 -11.93
N ALA A 135 11.20 4.82 -12.74
CA ALA A 135 11.15 5.11 -14.18
C ALA A 135 10.04 4.29 -14.85
N GLU A 136 9.42 4.82 -15.91
CA GLU A 136 8.32 4.13 -16.62
C GLU A 136 8.71 2.76 -17.21
N SER A 137 10.01 2.51 -17.42
CA SER A 137 10.52 1.25 -17.97
C SER A 137 10.65 0.13 -16.93
N THR A 138 10.28 0.35 -15.66
CA THR A 138 10.39 -0.67 -14.61
C THR A 138 9.22 -1.64 -14.64
N SER A 139 9.53 -2.94 -14.62
CA SER A 139 8.56 -4.05 -14.60
C SER A 139 8.38 -4.69 -13.22
N SER A 140 8.81 -4.00 -12.17
CA SER A 140 8.74 -4.48 -10.79
C SER A 140 8.28 -3.38 -9.83
N ILE A 141 7.85 -3.77 -8.64
CA ILE A 141 7.63 -2.90 -7.47
C ILE A 141 8.62 -3.32 -6.40
N LEU A 142 9.17 -2.35 -5.66
CA LEU A 142 10.09 -2.58 -4.55
C LEU A 142 9.57 -1.89 -3.29
N GLY A 143 9.65 -2.59 -2.18
CA GLY A 143 9.40 -2.03 -0.86
C GLY A 143 10.66 -1.50 -0.19
N PHE A 144 10.47 -0.43 0.57
CA PHE A 144 11.49 0.20 1.39
C PHE A 144 10.90 0.50 2.75
N LYS A 145 11.75 0.41 3.78
CA LYS A 145 11.39 0.83 5.13
C LYS A 145 11.06 2.32 5.16
N THR A 146 10.11 2.69 6.02
CA THR A 146 9.71 4.07 6.26
C THR A 146 10.84 4.95 6.82
N SER A 147 11.88 4.34 7.42
CA SER A 147 13.06 5.00 7.96
C SER A 147 14.04 5.51 6.89
N ALA A 148 13.55 6.15 5.84
CA ALA A 148 14.39 6.83 4.86
C ALA A 148 15.18 7.97 5.52
N GLU A 149 16.39 8.22 5.03
CA GLU A 149 17.31 9.19 5.62
C GLU A 149 17.97 10.04 4.53
N VAL A 150 17.95 11.35 4.68
CA VAL A 150 18.76 12.27 3.88
C VAL A 150 20.04 12.59 4.65
N ARG A 151 21.20 12.32 4.04
CA ARG A 151 22.51 12.54 4.65
C ARG A 151 23.27 13.65 3.94
N ILE A 152 23.81 14.59 4.72
CA ILE A 152 24.72 15.63 4.24
C ILE A 152 26.14 15.29 4.69
N TYR A 153 26.95 14.76 3.78
CA TYR A 153 28.34 14.38 4.07
C TYR A 153 29.27 15.59 4.05
N TYR A 154 30.19 15.62 5.01
CA TYR A 154 31.24 16.63 5.11
C TYR A 154 32.52 16.05 5.72
N THR A 155 33.65 16.63 5.32
CA THR A 155 34.96 16.28 5.83
C THR A 155 35.30 17.13 7.06
N ASP A 156 35.61 16.47 8.18
CA ASP A 156 36.09 17.09 9.41
C ASP A 156 37.63 17.14 9.44
N ASN A 157 38.18 18.34 9.25
CA ASN A 157 39.62 18.63 9.25
C ASN A 157 40.18 18.94 10.65
N GLN A 158 39.37 18.80 11.72
CA GLN A 158 39.85 18.99 13.10
C GLN A 158 40.62 17.78 13.62
N VAL A 159 40.41 16.62 13.00
CA VAL A 159 41.07 15.36 13.32
C VAL A 159 42.13 15.04 12.26
N ILE A 160 43.22 14.39 12.65
CA ILE A 160 44.28 13.92 11.74
C ILE A 160 44.39 12.40 11.87
N PRO A 161 44.13 11.61 10.81
CA PRO A 161 43.67 12.05 9.49
C PRO A 161 42.26 12.66 9.55
N SER A 162 41.91 13.47 8.54
CA SER A 162 40.55 13.99 8.40
C SER A 162 39.55 12.85 8.31
N VAL A 163 38.34 13.07 8.83
CA VAL A 163 37.31 12.03 8.93
C VAL A 163 36.04 12.53 8.25
N GLU A 164 35.40 11.68 7.45
CA GLU A 164 34.07 11.94 6.89
C GLU A 164 33.01 11.79 7.98
N ARG A 165 32.07 12.74 8.03
CA ARG A 165 30.90 12.73 8.90
C ARG A 165 29.68 13.13 8.09
N TYR A 166 28.49 13.01 8.69
CA TYR A 166 27.27 13.50 8.08
C TYR A 166 26.33 14.16 9.07
N LEU A 167 25.48 15.05 8.57
CA LEU A 167 24.22 15.44 9.20
C LEU A 167 23.12 14.51 8.67
N SER A 168 22.13 14.16 9.50
CA SER A 168 21.11 13.17 9.14
C SER A 168 19.71 13.72 9.38
N PHE A 169 18.84 13.48 8.41
CA PHE A 169 17.45 13.88 8.45
C PHE A 169 16.59 12.67 8.12
N SER A 170 15.76 12.21 9.04
CA SER A 170 15.03 10.95 8.90
C SER A 170 13.53 11.13 9.08
N ASN A 171 12.76 10.17 8.58
CA ASN A 171 11.34 10.01 8.86
C ASN A 171 11.17 9.12 10.10
N GLN A 172 11.60 9.59 11.28
CA GLN A 172 11.56 8.80 12.53
C GLN A 172 11.07 9.59 13.74
N SER A 173 10.80 10.89 13.61
CA SER A 173 10.15 11.63 14.68
C SER A 173 8.64 11.35 14.67
N SER A 174 7.91 11.96 15.60
CA SER A 174 6.45 11.90 15.61
C SER A 174 5.87 12.97 14.70
N GLY A 175 5.04 12.58 13.73
CA GLY A 175 4.22 13.49 12.93
C GLY A 175 4.71 13.73 11.51
N GLU A 176 5.81 13.11 11.06
CA GLU A 176 6.22 13.16 9.66
C GLU A 176 5.26 12.41 8.75
N VAL A 177 4.95 13.03 7.62
CA VAL A 177 4.15 12.43 6.57
C VAL A 177 4.97 11.43 5.77
N PHE A 178 4.44 10.22 5.61
CA PHE A 178 4.85 9.29 4.57
C PHE A 178 3.62 8.58 4.02
N PHE A 179 3.55 8.40 2.69
CA PHE A 179 2.50 7.60 2.06
C PHE A 179 2.91 7.22 0.64
N ASN A 180 2.25 6.19 0.10
CA ASN A 180 2.39 5.78 -1.29
C ASN A 180 1.20 6.30 -2.09
N HIS A 181 1.47 6.85 -3.27
CA HIS A 181 0.49 7.21 -4.27
C HIS A 181 0.48 6.15 -5.38
N PHE A 182 -0.72 5.68 -5.76
CA PHE A 182 -0.93 4.73 -6.83
C PHE A 182 -1.85 5.33 -7.89
N ASN A 183 -1.35 5.41 -9.12
CA ASN A 183 -2.15 5.75 -10.29
C ASN A 183 -2.41 4.48 -11.10
N SER A 184 -3.63 3.97 -11.02
CA SER A 184 -4.08 2.78 -11.75
C SER A 184 -4.71 3.17 -13.09
N ASP A 185 -4.26 2.53 -14.18
CA ASP A 185 -4.84 2.70 -15.51
C ASP A 185 -5.45 1.37 -15.97
N TYR A 186 -6.78 1.31 -15.99
CA TYR A 186 -7.54 0.14 -16.43
C TYR A 186 -7.96 0.22 -17.91
N SER A 187 -7.48 1.22 -18.66
CA SER A 187 -7.87 1.40 -20.06
C SER A 187 -7.55 0.16 -20.91
N GLY A 188 -8.53 -0.28 -21.71
CA GLY A 188 -8.40 -1.49 -22.53
C GLY A 188 -8.51 -2.82 -21.76
N THR A 189 -8.82 -2.78 -20.46
CA THR A 189 -9.12 -3.98 -19.65
C THR A 189 -10.63 -4.09 -19.37
N VAL A 190 -11.07 -5.23 -18.81
CA VAL A 190 -12.45 -5.40 -18.32
C VAL A 190 -12.79 -4.42 -17.19
N LEU A 191 -11.78 -3.91 -16.46
CA LEU A 191 -11.93 -2.98 -15.33
C LEU A 191 -12.02 -1.51 -15.75
N GLN A 192 -12.04 -1.19 -17.06
CA GLN A 192 -12.01 0.20 -17.56
C GLN A 192 -13.16 1.09 -17.05
N SER A 193 -14.26 0.52 -16.55
CA SER A 193 -15.39 1.26 -15.97
C SER A 193 -15.17 1.71 -14.52
N LEU A 194 -14.13 1.20 -13.85
CA LEU A 194 -13.73 1.61 -12.51
C LEU A 194 -12.96 2.94 -12.56
N SER A 195 -13.71 4.03 -12.78
CA SER A 195 -13.18 5.39 -12.91
C SER A 195 -13.28 6.24 -11.64
N ASP A 196 -13.96 5.73 -10.60
CA ASP A 196 -14.24 6.43 -9.33
C ASP A 196 -14.29 5.40 -8.19
N GLU A 197 -14.00 5.81 -6.96
CA GLU A 197 -14.03 4.99 -5.74
C GLU A 197 -15.41 4.39 -5.42
N ASN A 198 -16.48 5.00 -5.95
CA ASN A 198 -17.85 4.53 -5.75
C ASN A 198 -18.35 3.60 -6.86
N ASN A 199 -17.52 3.33 -7.88
CA ASN A 199 -17.90 2.44 -8.96
C ASN A 199 -17.64 0.99 -8.58
N GLU A 200 -18.56 0.12 -9.00
CA GLU A 200 -18.40 -1.32 -8.97
C GLU A 200 -18.54 -1.89 -10.37
N ILE A 201 -18.00 -3.10 -10.57
CA ILE A 201 -18.20 -3.89 -11.78
C ILE A 201 -18.80 -5.23 -11.38
N LEU A 202 -19.88 -5.63 -12.06
CA LEU A 202 -20.48 -6.93 -11.84
C LEU A 202 -19.58 -8.02 -12.45
N SER A 203 -19.48 -9.16 -11.78
CA SER A 203 -18.68 -10.29 -12.29
C SER A 203 -19.14 -10.77 -13.68
N SER A 204 -20.42 -10.62 -14.02
CA SER A 204 -20.97 -10.91 -15.35
C SER A 204 -20.46 -9.98 -16.46
N GLU A 205 -19.85 -8.86 -16.09
CA GLU A 205 -19.22 -7.89 -17.01
C GLU A 205 -17.68 -8.00 -16.98
N SER A 206 -17.15 -8.89 -16.15
CA SER A 206 -15.72 -9.13 -15.98
C SER A 206 -15.37 -10.62 -16.02
N ASP A 207 -15.86 -11.29 -17.07
CA ASP A 207 -15.57 -12.70 -17.41
C ASP A 207 -15.84 -13.70 -16.27
N GLU A 208 -16.89 -13.45 -15.48
CA GLU A 208 -17.27 -14.26 -14.31
C GLU A 208 -16.18 -14.27 -13.22
N GLN A 209 -15.50 -13.12 -13.04
CA GLN A 209 -14.38 -12.93 -12.10
C GLN A 209 -14.57 -11.67 -11.26
N ALA A 210 -13.95 -11.67 -10.07
CA ALA A 210 -13.79 -10.49 -9.23
C ALA A 210 -12.32 -10.32 -8.84
N TYR A 211 -11.90 -9.06 -8.66
CA TYR A 211 -10.50 -8.68 -8.53
C TYR A 211 -10.28 -7.93 -7.22
N MET A 212 -9.16 -8.21 -6.56
CA MET A 212 -8.65 -7.46 -5.42
C MET A 212 -7.23 -7.03 -5.74
N GLN A 213 -6.89 -5.78 -5.44
CA GLN A 213 -5.55 -5.25 -5.59
C GLN A 213 -5.24 -4.24 -4.48
N SER A 214 -4.32 -4.61 -3.58
CA SER A 214 -3.77 -3.72 -2.56
C SER A 214 -2.95 -2.59 -3.19
N GLY A 215 -2.80 -1.47 -2.49
CA GLY A 215 -2.16 -0.26 -3.01
C GLY A 215 -3.02 0.51 -4.03
N ALA A 216 -3.62 -0.19 -5.00
CA ALA A 216 -4.59 0.37 -5.95
C ALA A 216 -5.97 0.62 -5.32
N GLY A 217 -6.26 0.01 -4.17
CA GLY A 217 -7.49 0.20 -3.43
C GLY A 217 -8.68 -0.61 -3.95
N LEU A 218 -8.42 -1.72 -4.66
CA LEU A 218 -9.45 -2.57 -5.23
C LEU A 218 -9.81 -3.71 -4.28
N GLY A 219 -11.10 -3.87 -3.98
CA GLY A 219 -11.62 -4.96 -3.15
C GLY A 219 -12.79 -5.68 -3.82
N ILE A 220 -13.18 -6.82 -3.24
CA ILE A 220 -14.23 -7.67 -3.77
C ILE A 220 -15.50 -7.49 -2.94
N ARG A 221 -16.61 -7.19 -3.59
CA ARG A 221 -17.93 -7.08 -2.94
C ARG A 221 -18.79 -8.30 -3.28
N ILE A 222 -19.31 -8.99 -2.26
CA ILE A 222 -20.21 -10.14 -2.42
C ILE A 222 -21.59 -9.80 -1.89
N GLU A 223 -22.56 -9.77 -2.80
CA GLU A 223 -23.96 -9.57 -2.49
C GLU A 223 -24.74 -10.89 -2.48
N ILE A 224 -25.63 -11.06 -1.50
CA ILE A 224 -26.46 -12.27 -1.34
C ILE A 224 -27.94 -11.85 -1.31
N PRO A 225 -28.49 -11.37 -2.45
CA PRO A 225 -29.76 -10.63 -2.47
C PRO A 225 -30.99 -11.49 -2.13
N TYR A 226 -30.96 -12.80 -2.37
CA TYR A 226 -32.13 -13.68 -2.21
C TYR A 226 -32.17 -14.44 -0.89
N LEU A 227 -31.31 -14.09 0.06
CA LEU A 227 -31.21 -14.80 1.35
C LEU A 227 -32.57 -14.91 2.06
N ARG A 228 -33.23 -13.78 2.29
CA ARG A 228 -34.50 -13.74 3.03
C ARG A 228 -35.59 -14.58 2.35
N SER A 229 -35.66 -14.51 1.03
CA SER A 229 -36.63 -15.27 0.22
C SER A 229 -36.47 -16.79 0.38
N ILE A 230 -35.24 -17.29 0.57
CA ILE A 230 -34.98 -18.73 0.77
C ILE A 230 -35.62 -19.23 2.07
N LEU A 231 -35.50 -18.48 3.17
CA LEU A 231 -36.05 -18.89 4.47
C LEU A 231 -37.54 -18.59 4.61
N GLU A 232 -38.02 -17.44 4.10
CA GLU A 232 -39.45 -17.13 4.10
C GLU A 232 -40.28 -18.17 3.33
N SER A 233 -39.71 -18.72 2.24
CA SER A 233 -40.36 -19.78 1.46
C SER A 233 -40.33 -21.16 2.16
N ASN A 234 -39.54 -21.31 3.22
CA ASN A 234 -39.31 -22.58 3.90
C ASN A 234 -39.36 -22.43 5.44
N PRO A 235 -40.52 -22.11 6.03
CA PRO A 235 -40.65 -21.75 7.45
C PRO A 235 -40.29 -22.87 8.44
N ASN A 236 -40.17 -24.11 7.97
CA ASN A 236 -39.77 -25.27 8.78
C ASN A 236 -38.26 -25.53 8.74
N LEU A 237 -37.47 -24.71 8.02
CA LEU A 237 -36.02 -24.81 7.98
C LEU A 237 -35.41 -23.80 8.95
N LEU A 238 -34.56 -24.28 9.83
CA LEU A 238 -33.71 -23.48 10.68
C LEU A 238 -32.30 -23.45 10.09
N LEU A 239 -31.68 -22.27 10.03
CA LEU A 239 -30.28 -22.11 9.66
C LEU A 239 -29.39 -22.63 10.80
N ASP A 240 -28.53 -23.61 10.51
CA ASP A 240 -27.55 -24.15 11.47
C ASP A 240 -26.21 -23.42 11.32
N ASN A 241 -25.59 -23.55 10.14
CA ASN A 241 -24.41 -22.79 9.78
C ASN A 241 -24.36 -22.50 8.28
N VAL A 242 -23.54 -21.52 7.92
CA VAL A 242 -23.32 -21.10 6.54
C VAL A 242 -21.83 -20.90 6.32
N THR A 243 -21.29 -21.53 5.28
CA THR A 243 -19.88 -21.37 4.90
C THR A 243 -19.78 -20.76 3.51
N LEU A 244 -18.98 -19.71 3.37
CA LEU A 244 -18.56 -19.16 2.09
C LEU A 244 -17.24 -19.79 1.67
N LYS A 245 -17.16 -20.24 0.41
CA LYS A 245 -15.94 -20.76 -0.21
C LYS A 245 -15.68 -20.01 -1.51
N LEU A 246 -14.50 -19.41 -1.64
CA LEU A 246 -14.06 -18.68 -2.84
C LEU A 246 -12.78 -19.33 -3.37
N ARG A 247 -12.67 -19.47 -4.69
CA ARG A 247 -11.50 -20.09 -5.31
C ARG A 247 -10.65 -19.02 -6.02
N PRO A 248 -9.36 -18.89 -5.69
CA PRO A 248 -8.45 -18.09 -6.49
C PRO A 248 -8.33 -18.70 -7.89
N ILE A 249 -8.20 -17.87 -8.92
CA ILE A 249 -7.95 -18.31 -10.29
C ILE A 249 -6.45 -18.45 -10.50
N ASN A 250 -5.98 -19.67 -10.77
CA ASN A 250 -4.56 -19.95 -10.92
C ASN A 250 -3.97 -19.21 -12.12
N ASN A 251 -2.69 -18.86 -12.03
CA ASN A 251 -1.92 -18.16 -13.08
C ASN A 251 -2.46 -16.77 -13.48
N GLN A 252 -3.28 -16.13 -12.65
CA GLN A 252 -3.70 -14.74 -12.84
C GLN A 252 -3.01 -13.76 -11.88
N TYR A 253 -2.20 -14.25 -10.94
CA TYR A 253 -1.30 -13.47 -10.09
C TYR A 253 0.15 -13.68 -10.54
N PRO A 254 1.06 -12.71 -10.27
CA PRO A 254 2.49 -12.85 -10.55
C PRO A 254 3.06 -14.16 -9.97
N SER A 255 3.94 -14.84 -10.71
CA SER A 255 4.50 -16.16 -10.34
C SER A 255 5.28 -16.19 -9.03
N ASP A 256 5.69 -15.01 -8.59
CA ASP A 256 6.56 -14.73 -7.46
C ASP A 256 5.75 -14.18 -6.28
N GLU A 257 4.43 -14.04 -6.45
CA GLU A 257 3.49 -13.65 -5.41
C GLU A 257 2.82 -14.89 -4.82
N GLU A 258 2.93 -15.04 -3.50
CA GLU A 258 2.17 -16.06 -2.76
C GLU A 258 0.75 -15.55 -2.50
N LEU A 259 -0.23 -16.45 -2.58
CA LEU A 259 -1.59 -16.15 -2.19
C LEU A 259 -1.62 -15.72 -0.71
N PRO A 260 -2.33 -14.64 -0.34
CA PRO A 260 -2.47 -14.25 1.06
C PRO A 260 -3.01 -15.40 1.91
N GLU A 261 -2.39 -15.70 3.06
CA GLU A 261 -2.88 -16.77 3.96
C GLU A 261 -4.28 -16.48 4.49
N GLU A 262 -4.60 -15.20 4.67
CA GLU A 262 -5.90 -14.73 5.14
C GLU A 262 -6.38 -13.53 4.31
N LEU A 263 -7.70 -13.48 4.08
CA LEU A 263 -8.39 -12.29 3.55
C LEU A 263 -9.26 -11.69 4.64
N TYR A 264 -9.39 -10.37 4.62
CA TYR A 264 -10.16 -9.61 5.60
C TYR A 264 -11.55 -9.34 5.03
N VAL A 265 -12.57 -9.56 5.84
CA VAL A 265 -13.97 -9.41 5.44
C VAL A 265 -14.68 -8.44 6.38
N TYR A 266 -15.29 -7.44 5.78
CA TYR A 266 -16.05 -6.40 6.44
C TYR A 266 -17.52 -6.48 6.02
N TYR A 267 -18.42 -6.11 6.93
CA TYR A 267 -19.82 -5.94 6.59
C TYR A 267 -20.05 -4.48 6.19
N VAL A 268 -20.52 -4.29 4.95
CA VAL A 268 -20.74 -2.97 4.39
C VAL A 268 -22.19 -2.80 3.95
N ASP A 269 -22.67 -1.57 3.97
CA ASP A 269 -23.98 -1.21 3.41
C ASP A 269 -23.92 -1.06 1.88
N LYS A 270 -25.01 -0.57 1.29
CA LYS A 270 -25.13 -0.32 -0.16
C LYS A 270 -24.20 0.78 -0.70
N ASN A 271 -23.62 1.60 0.16
CA ASN A 271 -22.72 2.70 -0.18
C ASN A 271 -21.27 2.35 0.21
N ASN A 272 -20.96 1.07 0.44
CA ASN A 272 -19.67 0.59 0.95
C ASN A 272 -19.26 1.18 2.32
N GLN A 273 -20.23 1.66 3.11
CA GLN A 273 -19.94 2.11 4.48
C GLN A 273 -19.94 0.92 5.43
N LEU A 274 -18.93 0.86 6.30
CA LEU A 274 -18.83 -0.15 7.35
C LEU A 274 -20.07 -0.09 8.26
N ILE A 275 -20.76 -1.23 8.41
CA ILE A 275 -21.90 -1.38 9.30
C ILE A 275 -21.44 -1.39 10.77
N ASN A 276 -20.25 -1.95 11.01
CA ASN A 276 -19.54 -1.92 12.27
C ASN A 276 -18.02 -1.91 12.03
N SER A 277 -17.23 -1.66 13.06
CA SER A 277 -15.76 -1.64 12.97
C SER A 277 -15.12 -3.03 13.17
N GLU A 278 -15.91 -4.11 13.13
CA GLU A 278 -15.39 -5.47 13.24
C GLU A 278 -14.97 -5.97 11.85
N TYR A 279 -13.96 -6.82 11.84
CA TYR A 279 -13.55 -7.58 10.67
C TYR A 279 -13.56 -9.06 11.01
N TYR A 280 -13.74 -9.87 9.97
CA TYR A 280 -13.64 -11.31 10.00
C TYR A 280 -12.53 -11.74 9.06
N THR A 281 -12.10 -13.00 9.14
CA THR A 281 -11.07 -13.52 8.24
C THR A 281 -11.55 -14.74 7.47
N MET A 282 -11.18 -14.78 6.19
CA MET A 282 -11.26 -15.99 5.36
C MET A 282 -9.89 -16.64 5.30
N GLN A 283 -9.84 -17.94 5.57
CA GLN A 283 -8.60 -18.70 5.65
C GLN A 283 -8.31 -19.41 4.34
N LEU A 284 -7.07 -19.32 3.86
CA LEU A 284 -6.58 -20.08 2.72
C LEU A 284 -6.39 -21.56 3.09
N THR A 285 -6.86 -22.44 2.21
CA THR A 285 -6.54 -23.86 2.19
C THR A 285 -5.85 -24.14 0.88
N LEU A 286 -4.59 -24.59 0.93
CA LEU A 286 -3.80 -24.95 -0.26
C LEU A 286 -3.96 -26.44 -0.60
N ASP A 287 -4.15 -26.73 -1.87
CA ASP A 287 -3.96 -28.07 -2.44
C ASP A 287 -2.54 -28.16 -3.03
N GLU A 288 -1.58 -28.60 -2.22
CA GLU A 288 -0.16 -28.65 -2.62
C GLU A 288 0.14 -29.67 -3.74
N GLU A 289 -0.77 -30.60 -4.04
CA GLU A 289 -0.52 -31.66 -5.03
C GLU A 289 -0.88 -31.20 -6.45
N LEU A 290 -2.06 -30.60 -6.61
CA LEU A 290 -2.60 -30.25 -7.93
C LEU A 290 -3.06 -28.79 -8.06
N ASP A 291 -3.14 -28.05 -6.96
CA ASP A 291 -3.68 -26.67 -6.89
C ASP A 291 -5.12 -26.55 -7.42
N ILE A 292 -5.87 -27.66 -7.44
CA ILE A 292 -7.24 -27.71 -7.99
C ILE A 292 -8.27 -27.39 -6.92
N ASP A 293 -8.06 -27.83 -5.68
CA ASP A 293 -8.93 -27.50 -4.55
C ASP A 293 -8.26 -26.54 -3.56
N THR A 294 -7.50 -25.57 -4.09
CA THR A 294 -7.09 -24.39 -3.34
C THR A 294 -8.27 -23.43 -3.18
N TYR A 295 -8.56 -22.95 -1.96
CA TYR A 295 -9.69 -22.07 -1.70
C TYR A 295 -9.55 -21.25 -0.41
N TYR A 296 -10.25 -20.12 -0.37
CA TYR A 296 -10.54 -19.35 0.83
C TYR A 296 -11.88 -19.77 1.42
N SER A 297 -11.98 -19.88 2.74
CA SER A 297 -13.26 -20.15 3.40
C SER A 297 -13.46 -19.40 4.72
N MET A 298 -14.72 -19.08 5.03
CA MET A 298 -15.15 -18.58 6.34
C MET A 298 -16.57 -19.02 6.66
N ASP A 299 -16.89 -19.05 7.95
CA ASP A 299 -18.27 -19.11 8.43
C ASP A 299 -18.91 -17.72 8.33
N ILE A 300 -20.07 -17.63 7.67
CA ILE A 300 -20.85 -16.38 7.49
C ILE A 300 -22.23 -16.47 8.16
N SER A 301 -22.40 -17.37 9.13
CA SER A 301 -23.67 -17.57 9.84
C SER A 301 -24.11 -16.29 10.57
N ASP A 302 -23.16 -15.56 11.15
CA ASP A 302 -23.43 -14.31 11.85
C ASP A 302 -23.90 -13.21 10.89
N PHE A 303 -23.31 -13.11 9.70
CA PHE A 303 -23.80 -12.24 8.63
C PHE A 303 -25.25 -12.59 8.29
N PHE A 304 -25.53 -13.87 8.04
CA PHE A 304 -26.86 -14.34 7.68
C PHE A 304 -27.89 -14.03 8.77
N ASN A 305 -27.59 -14.37 10.03
CA ASN A 305 -28.45 -14.08 11.16
C ASN A 305 -28.71 -12.57 11.31
N THR A 306 -27.68 -11.74 11.09
CA THR A 306 -27.84 -10.28 11.09
C THR A 306 -28.80 -9.83 9.99
N GLN A 307 -28.61 -10.29 8.74
CA GLN A 307 -29.46 -9.89 7.62
C GLN A 307 -30.91 -10.35 7.78
N LEU A 308 -31.15 -11.53 8.36
CA LEU A 308 -32.49 -12.08 8.56
C LEU A 308 -33.28 -11.39 9.68
N ASN A 309 -32.58 -10.79 10.66
CA ASN A 309 -33.20 -10.06 11.75
C ASN A 309 -33.54 -8.61 11.39
N LEU A 310 -33.11 -8.11 10.24
CA LEU A 310 -33.45 -6.77 9.76
C LEU A 310 -34.92 -6.72 9.30
N GLU A 311 -35.63 -5.67 9.69
CA GLU A 311 -37.07 -5.53 9.39
C GLU A 311 -37.33 -5.44 7.88
N GLU A 312 -36.45 -4.75 7.16
CA GLU A 312 -36.55 -4.50 5.72
C GLU A 312 -35.46 -5.23 4.93
N ASN A 313 -35.71 -5.44 3.64
CA ASN A 313 -34.68 -5.88 2.71
C ASN A 313 -33.61 -4.79 2.61
N ASN A 314 -32.35 -5.21 2.55
CA ASN A 314 -31.20 -4.34 2.44
C ASN A 314 -30.24 -4.90 1.39
N ASN A 315 -29.25 -4.09 1.01
CA ASN A 315 -28.16 -4.50 0.12
C ASN A 315 -26.83 -4.48 0.88
N ASN A 316 -26.84 -4.98 2.11
CA ASN A 316 -25.61 -5.19 2.85
C ASN A 316 -24.83 -6.30 2.15
N ALA A 317 -23.52 -6.17 2.16
CA ALA A 317 -22.61 -7.07 1.48
C ALA A 317 -21.43 -7.44 2.36
N LEU A 318 -20.73 -8.48 1.93
CA LEU A 318 -19.39 -8.78 2.41
C LEU A 318 -18.39 -8.02 1.52
N PHE A 319 -17.54 -7.19 2.10
CA PHE A 319 -16.43 -6.55 1.41
C PHE A 319 -15.13 -7.24 1.81
N ILE A 320 -14.41 -7.75 0.82
CA ILE A 320 -13.19 -8.54 0.99
C ILE A 320 -12.00 -7.71 0.52
N SER A 321 -10.99 -7.60 1.38
CA SER A 321 -9.72 -6.93 1.10
C SER A 321 -8.53 -7.68 1.70
N SER A 322 -7.33 -7.18 1.44
CA SER A 322 -6.15 -7.56 2.24
C SER A 322 -6.22 -6.96 3.64
N SER A 323 -5.29 -7.35 4.53
CA SER A 323 -5.12 -6.72 5.84
C SER A 323 -4.88 -5.21 5.68
N GLU A 324 -5.21 -4.42 6.69
CA GLU A 324 -4.96 -2.97 6.67
C GLU A 324 -3.48 -2.63 6.39
N GLU A 325 -2.56 -3.41 6.99
CA GLU A 325 -1.13 -3.26 6.74
C GLU A 325 -0.76 -3.55 5.28
N ALA A 326 -1.18 -4.70 4.74
CA ALA A 326 -0.88 -5.07 3.35
C ALA A 326 -1.58 -4.13 2.36
N TYR A 327 -2.79 -3.67 2.66
CA TYR A 327 -3.56 -2.77 1.80
C TYR A 327 -2.81 -1.46 1.51
N GLY A 328 -2.09 -0.92 2.51
CA GLY A 328 -1.29 0.30 2.36
C GLY A 328 0.18 0.11 2.01
N SER A 329 0.71 -1.12 2.11
CA SER A 329 2.15 -1.40 1.96
C SER A 329 2.51 -2.42 0.88
N SER A 330 1.53 -3.07 0.24
CA SER A 330 1.75 -4.03 -0.83
C SER A 330 0.94 -3.71 -2.07
N ALA A 331 1.27 -4.36 -3.17
CA ALA A 331 0.51 -4.39 -4.41
C ALA A 331 -0.16 -5.76 -4.63
N HIS A 332 -0.51 -6.46 -3.53
CA HIS A 332 -1.03 -7.81 -3.60
C HIS A 332 -2.25 -7.91 -4.50
N TYR A 333 -2.28 -8.92 -5.35
CA TYR A 333 -3.31 -9.12 -6.35
C TYR A 333 -3.96 -10.50 -6.21
N LEU A 334 -5.29 -10.52 -6.24
CA LEU A 334 -6.08 -11.75 -6.21
C LEU A 334 -7.21 -11.65 -7.22
N THR A 335 -7.40 -12.72 -8.00
CA THR A 335 -8.61 -12.90 -8.80
C THR A 335 -9.35 -14.13 -8.31
N ILE A 336 -10.66 -14.01 -8.15
CA ILE A 336 -11.54 -15.12 -7.79
C ILE A 336 -12.60 -15.33 -8.87
N GLY A 337 -13.05 -16.58 -9.05
CA GLY A 337 -14.19 -16.87 -9.88
C GLY A 337 -15.52 -16.67 -9.14
N ASP A 338 -16.54 -16.20 -9.86
CA ASP A 338 -17.90 -16.13 -9.31
C ASP A 338 -18.61 -17.50 -9.35
N GLN A 339 -19.92 -17.52 -9.11
CA GLN A 339 -20.74 -18.74 -9.11
C GLN A 339 -20.96 -19.40 -10.49
N GLU A 340 -20.86 -18.62 -11.57
CA GLU A 340 -21.03 -19.07 -12.96
C GLU A 340 -19.70 -19.44 -13.63
N ASN A 341 -18.56 -19.04 -13.02
CA ASN A 341 -17.23 -19.48 -13.43
C ASN A 341 -17.18 -21.03 -13.55
N LYS A 342 -16.54 -21.56 -14.60
CA LYS A 342 -16.62 -23.02 -14.86
C LYS A 342 -15.74 -23.84 -13.93
N ASP A 343 -14.55 -23.32 -13.63
CA ASP A 343 -13.49 -24.06 -12.95
C ASP A 343 -13.29 -23.56 -11.52
N TYR A 344 -13.52 -22.27 -11.26
CA TYR A 344 -13.23 -21.61 -9.98
C TYR A 344 -14.48 -21.09 -9.28
N ARG A 345 -15.51 -21.94 -9.16
CA ARG A 345 -16.81 -21.53 -8.62
C ARG A 345 -16.75 -21.03 -7.19
N ALA A 346 -17.27 -19.82 -6.95
CA ALA A 346 -17.71 -19.37 -5.64
C ALA A 346 -18.91 -20.20 -5.15
N GLN A 347 -18.92 -20.54 -3.86
CA GLN A 347 -19.93 -21.41 -3.27
C GLN A 347 -20.36 -20.90 -1.89
N ILE A 348 -21.67 -20.87 -1.67
CA ILE A 348 -22.26 -20.74 -0.34
C ILE A 348 -22.87 -22.08 0.03
N ASN A 349 -22.37 -22.69 1.11
CA ASN A 349 -22.87 -23.94 1.65
C ASN A 349 -23.82 -23.64 2.82
N LEU A 350 -25.11 -23.96 2.64
CA LEU A 350 -26.15 -23.76 3.65
C LEU A 350 -26.42 -25.07 4.37
N ASN A 351 -26.12 -25.14 5.66
CA ASN A 351 -26.54 -26.25 6.51
C ASN A 351 -27.84 -25.87 7.21
N LEU A 352 -28.90 -26.63 6.90
CA LEU A 352 -30.27 -26.37 7.36
C LEU A 352 -30.79 -27.55 8.17
N ILE A 353 -31.44 -27.25 9.29
CA ILE A 353 -32.13 -28.24 10.11
C ILE A 353 -33.63 -28.15 9.84
N GLN A 354 -34.23 -29.27 9.44
CA GLN A 354 -35.68 -29.34 9.26
C GLN A 354 -36.37 -29.60 10.60
N LEU A 355 -37.19 -28.65 11.02
CA LEU A 355 -38.08 -28.77 12.18
C LEU A 355 -39.26 -29.69 11.81
N LYS A 356 -39.61 -30.58 12.75
CA LYS A 356 -40.68 -31.56 12.59
C LYS A 356 -42.06 -31.01 12.91
#